data_AF-Q8TFJ4-F1
#
_entry.id   AF-Q8TFJ4-F1
#
_cell.length_a   1.000
_cell.length_b   1.000
_cell.length_c   1.000
_cell.angle_alpha   90.00
_cell.angle_beta   90.00
_cell.angle_gamma   90.00
#
_symmetry.space_group_name_H-M   'P 1'
#
loop_
_entity.id
_entity.type
_entity.pdbx_description
1 polymer ?
#
loop_
_entity_poly.entity_id
_entity_poly.type
_entity_poly.pdbx_seq_one_letter_code
_entity_poly.pdbx_strand_id
1 'polypeptide(L)'
;KFFLATAPVNWEHNKPLKRFALPGGSAAAAPGGRSPNGSGESISCVLWNDLFFITGTDIVRSLTFRFHAFGRPVTNAKKFEEGIFSDLRNLKPGHDARLEEPKSELLDMLYKNNCIRTQKKQKVFFWF
;
A
#
# COMPACT_ATOMS: atom_id res chain seq x y z
N LYS A 1 -12.85 -7.73 -10.16
CA LYS A 1 -12.91 -8.85 -9.18
C LYS A 1 -11.56 -9.51 -8.87
N PHE A 2 -10.46 -9.24 -9.61
CA PHE A 2 -9.18 -9.99 -9.48
C PHE A 2 -7.93 -9.19 -9.07
N PHE A 3 -8.04 -7.88 -8.79
CA PHE A 3 -6.84 -7.04 -8.62
C PHE A 3 -6.10 -7.24 -7.27
N LEU A 4 -6.82 -7.55 -6.19
CA LEU A 4 -6.23 -7.75 -4.86
C LEU A 4 -5.91 -9.22 -4.53
N ALA A 5 -6.50 -10.16 -5.27
CA ALA A 5 -6.42 -11.59 -4.97
C ALA A 5 -5.21 -12.30 -5.59
N THR A 6 -4.51 -11.68 -6.55
CA THR A 6 -3.36 -12.28 -7.24
C THR A 6 -2.01 -11.81 -6.71
N ALA A 7 -1.99 -10.93 -5.69
CA ALA A 7 -0.74 -10.42 -5.11
C ALA A 7 0.25 -11.53 -4.66
N PRO A 8 -0.19 -12.64 -4.04
CA PRO A 8 0.73 -13.71 -3.60
C PRO A 8 1.05 -14.76 -4.68
N VAL A 9 0.35 -14.79 -5.83
CA VAL A 9 0.34 -15.97 -6.72
C VAL A 9 1.59 -16.07 -7.63
N ASN A 10 2.51 -15.10 -7.60
CA ASN A 10 3.74 -15.16 -8.40
C ASN A 10 4.83 -14.26 -7.80
N TRP A 11 5.26 -14.56 -6.57
CA TRP A 11 6.32 -13.81 -5.91
C TRP A 11 7.69 -14.39 -6.26
N GLU A 12 8.55 -13.60 -6.90
CA GLU A 12 9.94 -13.98 -7.11
C GLU A 12 10.68 -13.88 -5.77
N HIS A 13 11.22 -15.00 -5.29
CA HIS A 13 11.94 -15.09 -4.01
C HIS A 13 13.09 -14.06 -3.86
N ASN A 14 13.57 -13.48 -4.96
CA ASN A 14 14.66 -12.51 -4.99
C ASN A 14 14.21 -11.03 -4.92
N LYS A 15 12.90 -10.75 -4.83
CA LYS A 15 12.38 -9.38 -4.72
C LYS A 15 11.59 -9.24 -3.42
N PRO A 16 12.10 -8.53 -2.40
CA PRO A 16 11.37 -8.34 -1.14
C PRO A 16 10.16 -7.39 -1.28
N LEU A 17 9.98 -6.77 -2.45
CA LEU A 17 8.96 -5.76 -2.68
C LEU A 17 8.36 -5.90 -4.09
N LYS A 18 7.03 -5.83 -4.18
CA LYS A 18 6.28 -5.83 -5.43
C LYS A 18 5.31 -4.65 -5.45
N ARG A 19 5.37 -3.85 -6.51
CA ARG A 19 4.47 -2.71 -6.70
C ARG A 19 3.34 -3.08 -7.65
N PHE A 20 2.12 -2.79 -7.26
CA PHE A 20 0.92 -2.97 -8.06
C PHE A 20 0.43 -1.59 -8.49
N ALA A 21 0.34 -1.35 -9.80
CA ALA A 21 -0.18 -0.10 -10.34
C ALA A 21 -1.71 -0.09 -10.24
N LEU A 22 -2.29 0.91 -9.58
CA LEU A 22 -3.75 1.06 -9.49
C LEU A 22 -4.32 1.49 -10.85
N PRO A 23 -5.29 0.76 -11.42
CA PRO A 23 -5.92 1.11 -12.68
C PRO A 23 -6.90 2.28 -12.48
N GLY A 24 -6.36 3.47 -12.23
CA GLY A 24 -7.14 4.68 -11.91
C GLY A 24 -6.33 5.97 -11.79
N GLY A 25 -5.00 5.89 -11.66
CA GLY A 25 -4.13 7.07 -11.76
C GLY A 25 -4.07 7.57 -13.20
N SER A 26 -5.12 8.20 -13.71
CA SER A 26 -5.20 8.75 -15.09
C SER A 26 -4.78 7.78 -16.20
N ALA A 27 -4.84 6.47 -15.96
CA ALA A 27 -4.41 5.44 -16.88
C ALA A 27 -5.59 4.53 -17.23
N ALA A 28 -6.66 5.14 -17.73
CA ALA A 28 -7.23 4.64 -18.98
C ALA A 28 -6.25 5.01 -20.10
N ALA A 29 -5.03 4.50 -20.03
CA ALA A 29 -4.03 4.65 -21.07
C ALA A 29 -3.93 3.29 -21.74
N ALA A 30 -4.53 3.24 -22.91
CA ALA A 30 -4.14 2.38 -24.01
C ALA A 30 -2.61 2.15 -24.04
N PRO A 31 -2.14 1.05 -24.64
CA PRO A 31 -0.72 0.76 -24.76
C PRO A 31 -0.03 1.93 -25.50
N GLY A 32 0.67 2.81 -24.75
CA GLY A 32 1.44 3.93 -25.31
C GLY A 32 1.32 5.30 -24.61
N GLY A 33 0.37 5.52 -23.69
CA GLY A 33 0.16 6.85 -23.08
C GLY A 33 0.94 7.09 -21.78
N ARG A 34 2.09 7.77 -21.84
CA ARG A 34 2.80 8.28 -20.64
C ARG A 34 2.16 9.61 -20.22
N SER A 35 1.46 9.64 -19.09
CA SER A 35 0.96 10.87 -18.48
C SER A 35 2.13 11.75 -18.00
N PRO A 36 2.16 13.07 -18.31
CA PRO A 36 3.26 13.96 -17.97
C PRO A 36 3.31 14.37 -16.49
N ASN A 37 2.27 14.06 -15.69
CA ASN A 37 2.29 14.19 -14.23
C ASN A 37 2.38 12.79 -13.60
N GLY A 38 3.60 12.24 -13.62
CA GLY A 38 3.95 10.86 -13.28
C GLY A 38 3.83 10.48 -11.79
N SER A 39 2.65 10.63 -11.20
CA SER A 39 2.31 10.00 -9.91
C SER A 39 1.31 8.88 -10.16
N GLY A 40 1.72 7.84 -10.90
CA GLY A 40 0.94 6.61 -11.00
C GLY A 40 0.76 6.04 -9.59
N GLU A 41 -0.45 6.14 -9.04
CA GLU A 41 -0.76 5.59 -7.73
C GLU A 41 -0.47 4.09 -7.76
N SER A 42 0.55 3.67 -7.02
CA SER A 42 0.94 2.27 -6.90
C SER A 42 0.83 1.86 -5.45
N ILE A 43 0.60 0.58 -5.21
CA ILE A 43 0.58 -0.03 -3.89
C ILE A 43 1.80 -0.91 -3.78
N SER A 44 2.56 -0.76 -2.71
CA SER A 44 3.71 -1.62 -2.44
C SER A 44 3.29 -2.74 -1.49
N CYS A 45 3.35 -3.98 -1.97
CA CYS A 45 3.34 -5.16 -1.12
C CYS A 45 4.79 -5.51 -0.80
N VAL A 46 5.03 -5.97 0.43
CA VAL A 46 6.35 -6.32 0.93
C VAL A 46 6.33 -7.74 1.45
N LEU A 47 7.26 -8.57 1.01
CA LEU A 47 7.49 -9.89 1.58
C LEU A 47 8.68 -9.82 2.53
N TRP A 48 8.46 -10.19 3.79
CA TRP A 48 9.49 -10.20 4.83
C TRP A 48 9.27 -11.37 5.78
N ASN A 49 10.28 -12.19 6.04
CA ASN A 49 10.16 -13.41 6.86
C ASN A 49 8.97 -14.30 6.45
N ASP A 50 8.79 -14.55 5.15
CA ASP A 50 7.67 -15.33 4.58
C ASP A 50 6.26 -14.78 4.87
N LEU A 51 6.17 -13.54 5.35
CA LEU A 51 4.93 -12.82 5.61
C LEU A 51 4.79 -11.63 4.69
N PHE A 52 3.58 -11.42 4.16
CA PHE A 52 3.28 -10.27 3.34
C PHE A 52 2.80 -9.09 4.20
N PHE A 53 3.24 -7.90 3.81
CA PHE A 53 3.04 -6.66 4.52
C PHE A 53 2.55 -5.56 3.57
N ILE A 54 1.77 -4.64 4.13
CA ILE A 54 1.31 -3.42 3.48
C ILE A 54 1.48 -2.22 4.43
N THR A 55 1.81 -1.06 3.86
CA THR A 55 1.90 0.19 4.63
C THR A 55 0.52 0.83 4.81
N GLY A 56 0.31 1.56 5.90
CA GLY A 56 -0.95 2.30 6.12
C GLY A 56 -1.26 3.28 4.99
N THR A 57 -0.25 3.91 4.41
CA THR A 57 -0.41 4.79 3.23
C THR A 57 -0.88 4.05 1.98
N ASP A 58 -0.41 2.82 1.78
CA ASP A 58 -0.86 1.99 0.67
C ASP A 58 -2.27 1.46 0.90
N ILE A 59 -2.67 1.16 2.14
CA ILE A 59 -4.06 0.81 2.49
C ILE A 59 -5.00 1.97 2.12
N VAL A 60 -4.67 3.19 2.53
CA VAL A 60 -5.45 4.39 2.22
C VAL A 60 -5.62 4.55 0.71
N ARG A 61 -4.53 4.48 -0.07
CA ARG A 61 -4.57 4.54 -1.54
C ARG A 61 -5.45 3.44 -2.13
N SER A 62 -5.31 2.21 -1.65
CA SER A 62 -6.10 1.06 -2.08
C SER A 62 -7.60 1.28 -1.86
N LEU A 63 -7.98 1.79 -0.69
CA LEU A 63 -9.37 2.03 -0.34
C LEU A 63 -9.95 3.20 -1.15
N THR A 64 -9.24 4.32 -1.24
CA THR A 64 -9.66 5.48 -2.06
C THR A 64 -9.94 5.05 -3.50
N PHE A 65 -9.02 4.26 -4.09
CA PHE A 65 -9.21 3.73 -5.43
C PHE A 65 -10.43 2.80 -5.53
N ARG A 66 -10.63 1.88 -4.58
CA ARG A 66 -11.82 1.02 -4.57
C ARG A 66 -13.10 1.84 -4.54
N PHE A 67 -13.22 2.81 -3.63
CA PHE A 67 -14.40 3.67 -3.53
C PHE A 67 -14.68 4.41 -4.84
N HIS A 68 -13.64 4.93 -5.50
CA HIS A 68 -13.76 5.54 -6.82
C HIS A 68 -14.27 4.53 -7.88
N ALA A 69 -13.69 3.33 -7.93
CA ALA A 69 -14.10 2.27 -8.86
C ALA A 69 -15.54 1.76 -8.61
N PHE A 70 -16.04 1.86 -7.38
CA PHE A 70 -17.44 1.54 -7.02
C PHE A 70 -18.42 2.68 -7.36
N GLY A 71 -17.97 3.77 -7.99
CA GLY A 71 -18.80 4.91 -8.33
C GLY A 71 -19.16 5.79 -7.13
N ARG A 72 -18.42 5.69 -6.02
CA ARG A 72 -18.56 6.52 -4.82
C ARG A 72 -17.25 7.29 -4.59
N PRO A 73 -16.96 8.32 -5.40
CA PRO A 73 -15.71 9.06 -5.26
C PRO A 73 -15.61 9.70 -3.87
N VAL A 74 -14.43 9.59 -3.26
CA VAL A 74 -14.14 10.19 -1.96
C VAL A 74 -14.09 11.71 -2.15
N THR A 75 -15.13 12.43 -1.72
CA THR A 75 -15.20 13.89 -1.83
C THR A 75 -14.25 14.59 -0.86
N ASN A 76 -14.10 14.04 0.35
CA ASN A 76 -13.26 14.60 1.41
C ASN A 76 -12.06 13.69 1.69
N ALA A 77 -11.05 13.73 0.83
CA ALA A 77 -9.85 12.90 0.94
C ALA A 77 -9.23 12.95 2.35
N LYS A 78 -8.98 14.15 2.91
CA LYS A 78 -8.38 14.29 4.25
C LYS A 78 -9.16 13.58 5.36
N LYS A 79 -10.49 13.75 5.40
CA LYS A 79 -11.34 13.07 6.41
C LYS A 79 -11.34 11.56 6.21
N PHE A 80 -11.27 11.11 4.96
CA PHE A 80 -11.19 9.69 4.64
C PHE A 80 -9.85 9.12 5.12
N GLU A 81 -8.72 9.76 4.81
CA GLU A 81 -7.40 9.35 5.30
C GLU A 81 -7.37 9.32 6.83
N GLU A 82 -7.85 10.37 7.50
CA GLU A 82 -7.94 10.44 8.96
C GLU A 82 -8.79 9.31 9.55
N GLY A 83 -9.93 8.99 8.94
CA GLY A 83 -10.80 7.89 9.34
C GLY A 83 -10.11 6.53 9.21
N ILE A 84 -9.50 6.25 8.06
CA ILE A 84 -8.75 5.01 7.86
C ILE A 84 -7.57 4.93 8.84
N PHE A 85 -6.80 6.00 9.04
CA PHE A 85 -5.73 5.99 10.03
C PHE A 85 -6.24 5.79 11.46
N SER A 86 -7.43 6.31 11.79
CA SER A 86 -8.08 6.06 13.07
C SER A 86 -8.41 4.57 13.24
N ASP A 87 -8.98 3.94 12.23
CA ASP A 87 -9.29 2.50 12.24
C ASP A 87 -8.01 1.66 12.36
N LEU A 88 -6.98 1.99 11.58
CA LEU A 88 -5.69 1.32 11.61
C LEU A 88 -4.96 1.42 12.97
N ARG A 89 -5.22 2.47 13.76
CA ARG A 89 -4.66 2.57 15.13
C ARG A 89 -5.24 1.53 16.06
N ASN A 90 -6.53 1.20 15.92
CA ASN A 90 -7.25 0.25 16.77
C ASN A 90 -6.84 -1.21 16.51
N LEU A 91 -6.23 -1.51 15.36
CA LEU A 91 -5.72 -2.84 15.03
C LEU A 91 -4.62 -3.29 15.99
N LYS A 92 -4.71 -4.53 16.48
CA LYS A 92 -3.79 -5.04 17.52
C LYS A 92 -2.44 -5.44 16.90
N PRO A 93 -1.31 -4.96 17.45
CA PRO A 93 -0.01 -5.47 17.06
C PRO A 93 0.09 -6.96 17.47
N GLY A 94 0.59 -7.80 16.57
CA GLY A 94 0.74 -9.25 16.73
C GLY A 94 -0.31 -10.08 15.98
N HIS A 95 -1.48 -9.51 15.65
CA HIS A 95 -2.53 -10.21 14.89
C HIS A 95 -2.76 -9.59 13.51
N ASP A 96 -3.06 -8.29 13.46
CA ASP A 96 -3.39 -7.59 12.21
C ASP A 96 -2.22 -6.72 11.70
N ALA A 97 -1.29 -6.41 12.60
CA ALA A 97 -0.14 -5.58 12.30
C ALA A 97 1.11 -6.05 13.06
N ARG A 98 2.28 -5.80 12.49
CA ARG A 98 3.57 -5.90 13.15
C ARG A 98 4.06 -4.50 13.54
N LEU A 99 4.51 -4.35 14.78
CA LEU A 99 5.05 -3.08 15.28
C LEU A 99 6.56 -3.08 15.05
N GLU A 100 7.02 -2.24 14.14
CA GLU A 100 8.43 -2.15 13.79
C GLU A 100 9.12 -0.99 14.51
N GLU A 101 10.29 -1.28 15.07
CA GLU A 101 11.11 -0.28 15.76
C GLU A 101 11.88 0.59 14.78
N PRO A 102 12.25 1.83 15.17
CA PRO A 102 13.09 2.68 14.33
C PRO A 102 14.37 1.96 13.94
N LYS A 103 14.81 2.14 12.69
CA LYS A 103 16.02 1.52 12.12
C LYS A 103 15.96 -0.01 11.96
N SER A 104 14.79 -0.65 12.06
CA SER A 104 14.68 -2.06 11.66
C SER A 104 14.98 -2.24 10.17
N GLU A 105 15.48 -3.41 9.78
CA GLU A 105 15.82 -3.71 8.38
C GLU A 105 14.59 -3.59 7.46
N LEU A 106 13.42 -3.97 7.95
CA LEU A 106 12.15 -3.82 7.23
C LEU A 106 11.81 -2.35 6.99
N LEU A 107 11.92 -1.48 8.00
CA LEU A 107 11.70 -0.04 7.82
C LEU A 107 12.77 0.59 6.94
N ASP A 108 14.01 0.14 7.01
CA ASP A 108 15.08 0.64 6.16
C ASP A 108 14.83 0.29 4.69
N MET A 109 14.42 -0.95 4.41
CA MET A 109 14.02 -1.37 3.07
C MET A 109 12.79 -0.59 2.58
N LEU A 110 11.75 -0.41 3.40
CA LEU A 110 10.57 0.37 3.07
C LEU A 110 10.90 1.85 2.77
N TYR A 111 11.81 2.43 3.56
CA TYR A 111 12.24 3.82 3.41
C TYR A 111 13.07 4.01 2.14
N LYS A 112 14.05 3.12 1.88
CA LYS A 112 14.82 3.09 0.63
C LYS A 112 13.93 2.96 -0.61
N ASN A 113 12.83 2.23 -0.48
CA ASN A 113 11.84 2.05 -1.54
C ASN A 113 10.72 3.11 -1.53
N ASN A 114 10.86 4.22 -0.80
CA ASN A 114 9.88 5.32 -0.74
C ASN A 114 8.44 4.87 -0.35
N CYS A 115 8.31 3.73 0.35
CA CYS A 115 7.01 3.21 0.79
C CYS A 115 6.53 3.90 2.07
N ILE A 116 7.47 4.38 2.88
CA ILE A 116 7.24 5.13 4.10
C ILE A 116 8.02 6.43 4.05
N ARG A 117 7.48 7.50 4.66
CA ARG A 117 8.15 8.82 4.70
C ARG A 117 9.10 8.99 5.87
N THR A 118 8.98 8.16 6.90
CA THR A 118 9.80 8.27 8.12
C THR A 118 10.19 6.87 8.59
N GLN A 119 11.36 6.75 9.22
CA GLN A 119 11.81 5.52 9.88
C GLN A 119 11.49 5.54 11.38
N LYS A 120 10.43 6.25 11.79
CA LYS A 120 9.95 6.20 13.18
C LYS A 120 9.23 4.87 13.43
N LYS A 121 9.06 4.55 14.70
CA LYS A 121 8.28 3.41 15.17
C LYS A 121 6.88 3.47 14.54
N GLN A 122 6.51 2.45 13.78
CA GLN A 122 5.23 2.43 13.08
C GLN A 122 4.70 1.01 12.93
N LYS A 123 3.37 0.90 12.80
CA LYS A 123 2.71 -0.36 12.48
C LYS A 123 2.82 -0.61 10.98
N VAL A 124 3.22 -1.83 10.62
CA VAL A 124 3.13 -2.38 9.28
C VAL A 124 2.05 -3.46 9.32
N PHE A 125 1.13 -3.49 8.36
CA PHE A 125 -0.06 -4.34 8.44
C PHE A 125 0.15 -5.62 7.65
N PHE A 126 -0.41 -6.74 8.13
CA PHE A 126 -0.34 -7.99 7.37
C PHE A 126 -1.24 -7.91 6.13
N TRP A 127 -0.74 -8.42 5.01
CA TRP A 127 -1.49 -8.58 3.78
C TRP A 127 -1.79 -10.07 3.60
N PHE A 128 -3.04 -10.49 3.84
CA PHE A 128 -3.50 -11.86 3.58
C PHE A 128 -4.25 -11.96 2.25
#